data_AF-A0A6J6PM25-F1
#
_entry.id   AF-A0A6J6PM25-F1
#
_cell.length_a   1.000
_cell.length_b   1.000
_cell.length_c   1.000
_cell.angle_alpha   90.00
_cell.angle_beta   90.00
_cell.angle_gamma   90.00
#
_symmetry.space_group_name_H-M   'P 1'
#
loop_
_entity.id
_entity.type
_entity.pdbx_description
1 polymer ?
#
loop_
_entity_poly.entity_id
_entity_poly.type
_entity_poly.pdbx_seq_one_letter_code
_entity_poly.pdbx_strand_id
1 'polypeptide(L)' 'MRGAEQNKAKQLCAGCPVRTECLAEALDNQIEWGVWGGMTERERRALLRRRPAASWRSVLETARTQGGAVAVPAVQA' A
#
# COMPACT_ATOMS: atom_id res chain seq x y z
N MET A 1 -19.66 4.15 1.23
CA MET A 1 -19.07 5.10 0.25
C MET A 1 -19.38 4.60 -1.17
N ARG A 2 -19.76 5.45 -2.13
CA ARG A 2 -19.98 5.02 -3.53
C ARG A 2 -18.63 4.84 -4.24
N GLY A 3 -18.52 3.94 -5.21
CA GLY A 3 -17.25 3.61 -5.88
C GLY A 3 -16.53 4.80 -6.52
N ALA A 4 -17.28 5.79 -7.04
CA ALA A 4 -16.71 7.02 -7.60
C ALA A 4 -15.95 7.86 -6.56
N GLU A 5 -16.44 7.93 -5.33
CA GLU A 5 -15.79 8.67 -4.24
C GLU A 5 -14.52 7.95 -3.75
N GLN A 6 -14.53 6.61 -3.74
CA GLN A 6 -13.33 5.82 -3.45
C GLN A 6 -12.25 6.04 -4.50
N ASN A 7 -12.62 6.13 -5.79
CA ASN A 7 -11.65 6.40 -6.85
C ASN A 7 -10.99 7.78 -6.74
N LYS A 8 -11.76 8.82 -6.37
CA LYS A 8 -11.19 10.14 -6.08
C LYS A 8 -10.19 10.08 -4.93
N ALA A 9 -10.53 9.39 -3.83
CA ALA A 9 -9.63 9.21 -2.71
C ALA A 9 -8.35 8.44 -3.08
N LYS A 10 -8.45 7.39 -3.93
CA LYS A 10 -7.29 6.64 -4.42
C LYS A 10 -6.31 7.52 -5.19
N GLN A 11 -6.81 8.47 -5.98
CA GLN A 11 -5.96 9.38 -6.76
C GLN A 11 -5.11 10.27 -5.85
N LEU A 12 -5.64 10.71 -4.71
CA LEU A 12 -4.88 11.48 -3.72
C LEU A 12 -3.70 10.69 -3.12
N CYS A 13 -3.82 9.37 -3.04
CA CYS A 13 -2.75 8.52 -2.53
C CYS A 13 -1.53 8.45 -3.46
N ALA A 14 -1.63 8.81 -4.75
CA ALA A 14 -0.58 8.59 -5.73
C ALA A 14 0.76 9.25 -5.37
N GLY A 15 0.71 10.50 -4.87
CA GLY A 15 1.87 11.29 -4.44
C GLY A 15 2.12 11.28 -2.94
N CYS A 16 1.42 10.45 -2.17
CA CYS A 16 1.57 10.42 -0.72
C CYS A 16 2.92 9.76 -0.33
N PRO A 17 3.82 10.44 0.39
CA PRO A 17 5.13 9.90 0.75
C PRO A 17 5.05 8.67 1.67
N VAL A 18 3.95 8.55 2.42
CA VAL A 18 3.69 7.46 3.37
C VAL A 18 2.72 6.41 2.84
N ARG A 19 2.55 6.32 1.50
CA ARG A 19 1.56 5.43 0.86
C ARG A 19 1.78 3.97 1.26
N THR A 20 3.03 3.54 1.33
CA THR A 20 3.43 2.16 1.65
C THR A 20 3.10 1.83 3.10
N GLU A 21 3.48 2.72 4.01
CA GLU A 21 3.28 2.61 5.45
C GLU A 21 1.78 2.64 5.78
N CYS A 22 1.02 3.54 5.14
CA CYS A 22 -0.43 3.63 5.26
C CYS A 22 -1.14 2.34 4.80
N LEU A 23 -0.69 1.73 3.69
CA LEU A 23 -1.26 0.48 3.22
C LEU A 23 -0.91 -0.69 4.15
N ALA A 24 0.33 -0.74 4.63
CA ALA A 24 0.78 -1.77 5.57
C ALA A 24 -0.06 -1.75 6.84
N GLU A 25 -0.25 -0.57 7.44
CA GLU A 25 -1.08 -0.39 8.64
C GLU A 25 -2.50 -0.94 8.43
N ALA A 26 -3.11 -0.63 7.27
CA ALA A 26 -4.46 -1.07 6.96
C ALA A 26 -4.59 -2.59 6.73
N LEU A 27 -3.53 -3.24 6.26
CA LEU A 27 -3.52 -4.68 6.04
C LEU A 27 -3.17 -5.46 7.31
N ASP A 28 -2.16 -5.01 8.05
CA ASP A 28 -1.72 -5.64 9.31
C ASP A 28 -2.83 -5.57 10.38
N ASN A 29 -3.56 -4.46 10.47
CA ASN A 29 -4.69 -4.31 11.41
C ASN A 29 -6.05 -4.69 10.81
N GLN A 30 -6.07 -5.23 9.58
CA GLN A 30 -7.30 -5.62 8.87
C GLN A 30 -8.40 -4.53 8.88
N ILE A 31 -8.01 -3.26 8.71
CA ILE A 31 -8.94 -2.12 8.76
C ILE A 31 -10.04 -2.32 7.71
N GLU A 32 -11.28 -2.38 8.17
CA GLU A 32 -12.42 -2.82 7.36
C GLU A 32 -12.91 -1.76 6.37
N TRP A 33 -12.66 -0.48 6.66
CA TRP A 33 -13.31 0.66 5.99
C TRP A 33 -12.33 1.63 5.33
N GLY A 34 -12.79 2.35 4.31
CA GLY A 34 -12.08 3.47 3.68
C GLY A 34 -11.01 3.09 2.66
N VAL A 35 -10.38 4.13 2.09
CA VAL A 35 -9.25 4.00 1.16
C VAL A 35 -7.95 4.23 1.92
N TRP A 36 -7.03 3.28 1.81
CA TRP A 36 -5.75 3.28 2.51
C TRP A 36 -4.64 2.96 1.52
N GLY A 37 -3.60 3.79 1.47
CA GLY A 37 -2.45 3.62 0.59
C GLY A 37 -2.79 3.34 -0.89
N GLY A 38 -3.89 3.92 -1.37
CA GLY A 38 -4.38 3.74 -2.74
C GLY A 38 -5.19 2.47 -2.99
N MET A 39 -5.67 1.78 -1.94
CA MET A 39 -6.53 0.59 -2.06
C MET A 39 -7.86 0.78 -1.33
N THR A 40 -8.93 0.33 -1.98
CA THR A 40 -10.26 0.16 -1.38
C THR A 40 -10.30 -1.04 -0.43
N GLU A 41 -11.31 -1.05 0.43
CA GLU A 41 -11.65 -2.18 1.32
C GLU A 41 -11.74 -3.52 0.57
N ARG A 42 -12.37 -3.51 -0.61
CA ARG A 42 -12.58 -4.71 -1.43
C ARG A 42 -11.26 -5.25 -1.96
N GLU A 43 -10.38 -4.36 -2.42
CA GLU A 43 -9.04 -4.71 -2.91
C GLU A 43 -8.17 -5.26 -1.77
N ARG A 44 -8.19 -4.62 -0.59
CA ARG A 44 -7.46 -5.12 0.59
C ARG A 44 -7.97 -6.49 1.04
N ARG A 45 -9.29 -6.69 1.13
CA ARG A 45 -9.89 -8.00 1.45
C ARG A 45 -9.48 -9.09 0.46
N ALA A 46 -9.38 -8.77 -0.83
CA ALA A 46 -8.89 -9.73 -1.82
C ALA A 46 -7.41 -10.09 -1.59
N LEU A 47 -6.60 -9.13 -1.17
CA LEU A 47 -5.19 -9.33 -0.88
C LEU A 47 -4.98 -10.20 0.39
N LEU A 48 -5.71 -9.91 1.46
CA LEU A 48 -5.69 -10.66 2.72
C LEU A 48 -6.11 -12.13 2.51
N ARG A 49 -7.11 -12.39 1.66
CA ARG A 49 -7.49 -13.78 1.30
C ARG A 49 -6.39 -14.55 0.58
N ARG A 50 -5.54 -13.85 -0.19
CA ARG A 50 -4.43 -14.48 -0.93
C ARG A 50 -3.21 -14.71 -0.05
N ARG A 51 -3.01 -13.89 1.00
CA ARG A 51 -1.86 -13.96 1.90
C ARG A 51 -2.28 -13.63 3.35
N PRO A 52 -2.84 -14.60 4.09
CA PRO A 52 -3.42 -14.34 5.42
C PRO A 52 -2.39 -14.07 6.53
N ALA A 53 -1.12 -14.44 6.36
CA ALA A 53 -0.09 -14.33 7.41
C ALA A 53 1.20 -13.62 6.95
N ALA A 54 1.08 -12.68 6.00
CA ALA A 54 2.22 -11.89 5.55
C ALA A 54 2.52 -10.74 6.52
N SER A 55 3.81 -10.44 6.74
CA SER A 55 4.21 -9.13 7.29
C SER A 55 4.07 -8.09 6.18
N TRP A 56 2.96 -7.35 6.16
CA TRP A 56 2.64 -6.48 5.04
C TRP A 56 3.62 -5.32 4.90
N ARG A 57 4.14 -4.81 6.02
CA ARG A 57 5.22 -3.81 5.99
C ARG A 57 6.44 -4.30 5.20
N SER A 58 6.98 -5.48 5.51
CA SER A 58 8.15 -6.02 4.81
C SER A 58 7.87 -6.30 3.32
N VAL A 59 6.71 -6.88 3.02
CA VAL A 59 6.29 -7.19 1.64
C VAL A 59 6.19 -5.91 0.80
N LEU A 60 5.55 -4.87 1.33
CA LEU A 60 5.31 -3.62 0.62
C LEU A 60 6.57 -2.76 0.50
N GLU A 61 7.42 -2.74 1.52
CA GLU A 61 8.73 -2.09 1.46
C GLU A 61 9.63 -2.70 0.40
N THR A 62 9.70 -4.03 0.38
CA THR A 62 10.44 -4.77 -0.65
C THR A 62 9.92 -4.43 -2.04
N ALA A 63 8.59 -4.39 -2.23
CA ALA A 63 7.97 -4.00 -3.49
C ALA A 63 8.25 -2.53 -3.86
N ARG A 64 8.28 -1.60 -2.89
CA ARG A 64 8.64 -0.18 -3.10
C ARG A 64 10.07 -0.06 -3.63
N THR A 65 11.02 -0.73 -2.99
CA THR A 65 12.44 -0.71 -3.40
C THR A 65 12.64 -1.34 -4.78
N GLN A 66 11.97 -2.46 -5.07
CA GLN A 66 12.05 -3.13 -6.37
C GLN A 66 11.37 -2.33 -7.49
N GLY A 67 10.27 -1.65 -7.21
CA GLY A 67 9.56 -0.79 -8.17
C GLY A 67 10.18 0.60 -8.37
N GLY A 68 11.12 1.00 -7.50
CA GLY A 68 11.88 2.25 -7.58
C GLY A 68 13.33 2.09 -8.04
N ALA A 69 13.77 0.86 -8.35
CA ALA A 69 15.16 0.57 -8.73
C ALA A 69 15.46 0.94 -10.20
N VAL A 70 15.40 2.24 -10.50
CA VAL A 70 16.25 2.88 -11.51
C VAL A 70 17.20 3.81 -10.75
N ALA A 71 18.45 3.35 -10.55
CA ALA A 71 19.70 4.03 -10.08
C ALA A 71 19.62 4.98 -8.86
N VAL A 72 20.53 4.94 -7.88
CA VAL A 72 22.00 5.08 -7.98
C VAL A 72 22.69 4.30 -6.84
N PRO A 73 23.80 3.56 -7.09
CA PRO A 73 24.71 3.17 -6.03
C PRO A 73 25.60 4.38 -5.71
N ALA A 74 25.40 4.99 -4.55
CA ALA A 74 26.30 6.02 -4.03
C ALA A 74 26.91 5.50 -2.72
N VAL A 75 28.10 4.91 -2.88
CA VAL A 75 29.30 5.02 -2.04
C VAL A 75 29.11 5.00 -0.52
N GLN A 76 29.51 3.89 0.09
CA GLN A 76 30.04 3.91 1.45
C GLN A 76 31.46 4.48 1.37
N ALA A 77 31.69 5.59 2.06
CA ALA A 77 33.01 6.12 2.38
C ALA A 77 33.16 6.09 3.91
#